data_AF-A0A7J0A3I1-F1
#
_entry.id   AF-A0A7J0A3I1-F1
#
_cell.length_a   1.000
_cell.length_b   1.000
_cell.length_c   1.000
_cell.angle_alpha   90.00
_cell.angle_beta   90.00
_cell.angle_gamma   90.00
#
_symmetry.space_group_name_H-M   'P 1'
#
loop_
_entity.id
_entity.type
_entity.pdbx_description
1 polymer ?
#
loop_
_entity_poly.entity_id
_entity_poly.type
_entity_poly.pdbx_seq_one_letter_code
_entity_poly.pdbx_strand_id
1 'polypeptide(L)'
;MPTAIYRLEKGSSNFEMGNMMSYIKALQHILVIENGQHSYRTNDAQELGSILALIRKEKAISQRALAEKAGYSHLTIANIERKTTTISIDTLLKTVNVLGYTINIEKQ
;
A
#
# COMPACT_ATOMS: atom_id res chain seq x y z
N MET A 1 -0.09 24.52 -14.51
CA MET A 1 -0.48 23.22 -13.91
C MET A 1 -0.23 23.25 -12.42
N PRO A 2 -1.06 22.61 -11.58
CA PRO A 2 -0.73 22.36 -10.18
C PRO A 2 0.59 21.60 -10.09
N THR A 3 1.50 22.06 -9.24
CA THR A 3 2.89 21.57 -9.14
C THR A 3 2.97 20.06 -8.88
N ALA A 4 1.97 19.49 -8.23
CA ALA A 4 1.86 18.05 -7.99
C ALA A 4 1.65 17.24 -9.29
N ILE A 5 0.82 17.72 -10.21
CA ILE A 5 0.55 17.05 -11.51
C ILE A 5 1.79 17.11 -12.41
N TYR A 6 2.47 18.26 -12.44
CA TYR A 6 3.70 18.42 -13.22
C TYR A 6 4.85 17.51 -12.73
N ARG A 7 5.00 17.34 -11.40
CA ARG A 7 5.98 16.41 -10.82
C ARG A 7 5.67 14.96 -11.18
N LEU A 8 4.36 14.62 -11.19
CA LEU A 8 3.85 13.34 -11.67
C LEU A 8 4.20 13.08 -13.14
N GLU A 9 3.94 14.01 -14.05
CA GLU A 9 4.28 13.82 -15.48
C GLU A 9 5.79 13.73 -15.72
N LYS A 10 6.60 14.38 -14.88
CA LYS A 10 8.07 14.33 -14.94
C LYS A 10 8.68 13.03 -14.38
N GLY A 11 7.90 12.16 -13.75
CA GLY A 11 8.42 10.94 -13.11
C GLY A 11 9.20 11.18 -11.81
N SER A 12 9.19 12.41 -11.29
CA SER A 12 9.99 12.81 -10.12
C SER A 12 9.12 12.84 -8.87
N SER A 13 9.41 11.97 -7.90
CA SER A 13 8.69 11.85 -6.62
C SER A 13 7.26 11.29 -6.71
N ASN A 14 7.00 10.40 -7.68
CA ASN A 14 5.67 9.81 -7.96
C ASN A 14 5.34 8.58 -7.13
N PHE A 15 6.20 8.22 -6.21
CA PHE A 15 6.10 6.96 -5.51
C PHE A 15 5.19 7.06 -4.29
N GLU A 16 4.70 8.24 -3.94
CA GLU A 16 4.02 8.53 -2.69
C GLU A 16 2.55 8.06 -2.71
N MET A 17 2.22 7.08 -1.87
CA MET A 17 0.90 6.47 -1.84
C MET A 17 -0.22 7.43 -1.41
N GLY A 18 0.07 8.44 -0.59
CA GLY A 18 -0.91 9.45 -0.17
C GLY A 18 -1.51 10.22 -1.34
N ASN A 19 -0.69 10.64 -2.29
CA ASN A 19 -1.17 11.26 -3.53
C ASN A 19 -2.07 10.31 -4.33
N MET A 20 -1.67 9.05 -4.51
CA MET A 20 -2.47 8.05 -5.26
C MET A 20 -3.84 7.83 -4.60
N MET A 21 -3.89 7.69 -3.28
CA MET A 21 -5.16 7.56 -2.54
C MET A 21 -6.03 8.80 -2.63
N SER A 22 -5.42 10.00 -2.66
CA SER A 22 -6.16 11.26 -2.87
C SER A 22 -6.87 11.28 -4.23
N TYR A 23 -6.22 10.77 -5.29
CA TYR A 23 -6.85 10.63 -6.60
C TYR A 23 -7.97 9.59 -6.61
N ILE A 24 -7.72 8.40 -6.05
CA ILE A 24 -8.73 7.33 -5.95
C ILE A 24 -9.99 7.87 -5.26
N LYS A 25 -9.82 8.57 -4.14
CA LYS A 25 -10.92 9.19 -3.39
C LYS A 25 -11.63 10.29 -4.19
N ALA A 26 -10.89 11.17 -4.86
CA ALA A 26 -11.46 12.25 -5.66
C ALA A 26 -12.28 11.72 -6.86
N LEU A 27 -11.87 10.59 -7.43
CA LEU A 27 -12.57 9.91 -8.51
C LEU A 27 -13.73 9.03 -8.04
N GLN A 28 -14.06 9.02 -6.73
CA GLN A 28 -15.07 8.13 -6.15
C GLN A 28 -14.76 6.64 -6.40
N HIS A 29 -13.49 6.28 -6.27
CA HIS A 29 -13.02 4.90 -6.31
C HIS A 29 -12.47 4.51 -4.93
N ILE A 30 -12.21 3.22 -4.78
CA ILE A 30 -11.58 2.61 -3.61
C ILE A 30 -10.44 1.69 -4.05
N LEU A 31 -9.45 1.54 -3.18
CA LEU A 31 -8.42 0.52 -3.32
C LEU A 31 -8.94 -0.78 -2.71
N VAL A 32 -8.83 -1.87 -3.46
CA VAL A 32 -9.21 -3.21 -3.04
C VAL A 32 -7.95 -4.08 -3.02
N ILE A 33 -7.66 -4.69 -1.86
CA ILE A 33 -6.60 -5.68 -1.68
C ILE A 33 -7.30 -7.02 -1.47
N GLU A 34 -7.19 -7.92 -2.43
CA GLU A 34 -7.94 -9.17 -2.39
C GLU A 34 -7.12 -10.39 -2.79
N ASN A 35 -7.60 -11.54 -2.35
CA ASN A 35 -7.26 -12.83 -2.90
C ASN A 35 -8.55 -13.66 -3.01
N GLY A 36 -8.48 -14.90 -3.49
CA GLY A 36 -9.67 -15.73 -3.68
C GLY A 36 -10.50 -16.05 -2.42
N GLN A 37 -10.10 -15.58 -1.23
CA GLN A 37 -10.78 -15.83 0.05
C GLN A 37 -11.15 -14.55 0.81
N HIS A 38 -10.32 -13.50 0.76
CA HIS A 38 -10.47 -12.29 1.56
C HIS A 38 -10.32 -11.05 0.68
N SER A 39 -11.11 -10.00 0.98
CA SER A 39 -11.03 -8.69 0.32
C SER A 39 -11.06 -7.58 1.36
N TYR A 40 -10.08 -6.68 1.29
CA TYR A 40 -9.98 -5.47 2.12
C TYR A 40 -10.15 -4.25 1.23
N ARG A 41 -10.99 -3.30 1.65
CA ARG A 41 -11.35 -2.12 0.87
C ARG A 41 -11.03 -0.87 1.67
N THR A 42 -10.34 0.10 1.06
CA THR A 42 -10.07 1.39 1.70
C THR A 42 -9.93 2.52 0.68
N ASN A 43 -10.30 3.72 1.09
CA ASN A 43 -9.97 4.97 0.39
C ASN A 43 -9.11 5.92 1.27
N ASP A 44 -8.57 5.41 2.37
CA ASP A 44 -7.69 6.14 3.28
C ASP A 44 -6.28 5.52 3.29
N ALA A 45 -5.30 6.32 2.90
CA ALA A 45 -3.90 5.93 2.92
C ALA A 45 -3.42 5.51 4.32
N GLN A 46 -4.00 6.08 5.39
CA GLN A 46 -3.62 5.75 6.75
C GLN A 46 -4.06 4.34 7.15
N GLU A 47 -5.05 3.75 6.50
CA GLU A 47 -5.53 2.40 6.82
C GLU A 47 -4.64 1.30 6.22
N LEU A 48 -3.89 1.61 5.16
CA LEU A 48 -3.08 0.63 4.43
C LEU A 48 -2.08 -0.10 5.33
N GLY A 49 -1.34 0.63 6.18
CA GLY A 49 -0.39 0.01 7.11
C GLY A 49 -1.06 -0.97 8.07
N SER A 50 -2.28 -0.65 8.53
CA SER A 50 -3.07 -1.51 9.42
C SER A 50 -3.63 -2.73 8.68
N ILE A 51 -4.08 -2.57 7.44
CA ILE A 51 -4.56 -3.68 6.60
C ILE A 51 -3.42 -4.66 6.31
N LEU A 52 -2.24 -4.17 5.92
CA LEU A 52 -1.07 -5.03 5.69
C LEU A 52 -0.66 -5.78 6.97
N ALA A 53 -0.69 -5.11 8.12
CA ALA A 53 -0.39 -5.74 9.41
C ALA A 53 -1.41 -6.85 9.76
N LEU A 54 -2.70 -6.62 9.47
CA LEU A 54 -3.76 -7.59 9.69
C LEU A 54 -3.56 -8.83 8.83
N ILE A 55 -3.42 -8.65 7.51
CA ILE A 55 -3.17 -9.74 6.56
C ILE A 55 -1.94 -10.55 6.97
N ARG A 56 -0.83 -9.88 7.33
CA ARG A 56 0.38 -10.57 7.78
C ARG A 56 0.13 -11.44 9.01
N LYS A 57 -0.61 -10.93 10.00
CA LYS A 57 -0.95 -11.64 11.23
C LYS A 57 -1.85 -12.85 10.97
N GLU A 58 -2.84 -12.71 10.10
CA GLU A 58 -3.71 -13.82 9.69
C GLU A 58 -2.92 -14.95 9.02
N LYS A 59 -1.87 -14.61 8.26
CA LYS A 59 -0.95 -15.61 7.67
C LYS A 59 0.11 -16.13 8.65
N ALA A 60 0.10 -15.68 9.91
CA ALA A 60 1.07 -16.03 10.95
C ALA A 60 2.54 -15.76 10.57
N ILE A 61 2.81 -14.73 9.75
CA ILE A 61 4.17 -14.37 9.32
C ILE A 61 4.70 -13.26 10.23
N SER A 62 5.98 -13.30 10.63
CA SER A 62 6.61 -12.22 11.38
C SER A 62 6.94 -11.02 10.49
N GLN A 63 7.10 -9.82 11.08
CA GLN A 63 7.56 -8.64 10.32
C GLN A 63 8.92 -8.90 9.64
N ARG A 64 9.82 -9.67 10.28
CA ARG A 64 11.14 -10.03 9.72
C ARG A 64 11.00 -10.93 8.50
N ALA A 65 10.20 -11.97 8.62
CA ALA A 65 9.97 -12.91 7.52
C ALA A 65 9.28 -12.23 6.33
N LEU A 66 8.36 -11.28 6.57
CA LEU A 66 7.79 -10.48 5.50
C LEU A 66 8.85 -9.60 4.81
N ALA A 67 9.68 -8.91 5.60
CA ALA A 67 10.73 -8.05 5.09
C ALA A 67 11.76 -8.82 4.24
N GLU A 68 12.20 -9.99 4.72
CA GLU A 68 13.13 -10.86 4.00
C GLU A 68 12.56 -11.30 2.64
N LYS A 69 11.31 -11.77 2.62
CA LYS A 69 10.64 -12.17 1.37
C LYS A 69 10.41 -11.01 0.40
N ALA A 70 10.20 -9.80 0.92
CA ALA A 70 9.99 -8.60 0.13
C ALA A 70 11.29 -7.88 -0.27
N GLY A 71 12.44 -8.29 0.26
CA GLY A 71 13.74 -7.67 -0.01
C GLY A 71 13.96 -6.33 0.69
N TYR A 72 13.34 -6.13 1.87
CA TYR A 72 13.46 -4.89 2.65
C TYR A 72 14.09 -5.13 4.02
N SER A 73 14.45 -4.03 4.69
CA SER A 73 14.80 -4.08 6.12
C SER A 73 13.56 -4.37 6.97
N HIS A 74 13.75 -5.07 8.08
CA HIS A 74 12.69 -5.25 9.09
C HIS A 74 12.07 -3.91 9.54
N LEU A 75 12.89 -2.87 9.66
CA LEU A 75 12.46 -1.55 10.11
C LEU A 75 11.46 -0.91 9.12
N THR A 76 11.63 -1.18 7.83
CA THR A 76 10.71 -0.72 6.77
C THR A 76 9.30 -1.25 7.03
N ILE A 77 9.14 -2.56 7.24
CA ILE A 77 7.83 -3.16 7.55
C ILE A 77 7.28 -2.63 8.87
N ALA A 78 8.10 -2.54 9.91
CA ALA A 78 7.65 -2.01 11.20
C ALA A 78 7.14 -0.56 11.11
N ASN A 79 7.81 0.30 10.34
CA ASN A 79 7.40 1.70 10.14
C ASN A 79 6.12 1.81 9.30
N ILE A 80 5.98 0.97 8.28
CA ILE A 80 4.76 0.87 7.48
C ILE A 80 3.57 0.51 8.37
N GLU A 81 3.69 -0.54 9.18
CA GLU A 81 2.59 -1.00 10.05
C GLU A 81 2.26 0.01 11.16
N ARG A 82 3.23 0.82 11.58
CA ARG A 82 3.05 1.91 12.57
C ARG A 82 2.57 3.23 11.97
N LYS A 83 2.40 3.31 10.64
CA LYS A 83 2.01 4.55 9.92
C LYS A 83 3.02 5.70 10.11
N THR A 84 4.28 5.39 10.43
CA THR A 84 5.33 6.40 10.68
C THR A 84 6.14 6.73 9.43
N THR A 85 5.85 6.08 8.31
CA THR A 85 6.49 6.34 7.03
C THR A 85 5.46 6.26 5.94
N THR A 86 5.61 7.15 4.98
CA THR A 86 4.85 7.14 3.74
C THR A 86 5.22 5.94 2.89
N ILE A 87 4.24 5.09 2.60
CA ILE A 87 4.44 3.88 1.81
C ILE A 87 4.66 4.29 0.36
N SER A 88 5.64 3.66 -0.30
CA SER A 88 5.80 3.83 -1.75
C SER A 88 4.88 2.88 -2.53
N ILE A 89 4.43 3.24 -3.73
CA ILE A 89 3.61 2.34 -4.57
C ILE A 89 4.34 1.01 -4.82
N ASP A 90 5.64 1.04 -5.14
CA ASP A 90 6.46 -0.17 -5.32
C ASP A 90 6.49 -1.03 -4.05
N THR A 91 6.68 -0.38 -2.89
CA THR A 91 6.70 -1.07 -1.60
C THR A 91 5.36 -1.72 -1.28
N LEU A 92 4.25 -1.04 -1.58
CA LEU A 92 2.91 -1.60 -1.42
C LEU A 92 2.73 -2.82 -2.32
N LEU A 93 2.99 -2.68 -3.62
CA LEU A 93 2.78 -3.76 -4.60
C LEU A 93 3.61 -5.00 -4.25
N LYS A 94 4.89 -4.83 -3.92
CA LYS A 94 5.75 -5.96 -3.50
C LYS A 94 5.28 -6.60 -2.20
N THR A 95 4.90 -5.80 -1.21
CA THR A 95 4.41 -6.32 0.08
C THR A 95 3.12 -7.11 -0.11
N VAL A 96 2.16 -6.57 -0.85
CA VAL A 96 0.88 -7.22 -1.16
C VAL A 96 1.09 -8.52 -1.94
N ASN A 97 1.99 -8.51 -2.93
CA ASN A 97 2.35 -9.70 -3.70
C ASN A 97 2.97 -10.80 -2.82
N VAL A 98 3.92 -10.46 -1.94
CA VAL A 98 4.51 -11.42 -0.98
C VAL A 98 3.47 -11.98 -0.01
N LEU A 99 2.49 -11.16 0.37
CA LEU A 99 1.35 -11.61 1.17
C LEU A 99 0.37 -12.46 0.36
N GLY A 100 0.53 -12.61 -0.95
CA GLY A 100 -0.32 -13.43 -1.82
C GLY A 100 -1.68 -12.80 -2.10
N TYR A 101 -1.71 -11.49 -2.28
CA TYR A 101 -2.88 -10.69 -2.63
C TYR A 101 -2.58 -9.90 -3.92
N THR A 102 -3.64 -9.40 -4.54
CA THR A 102 -3.60 -8.46 -5.67
C THR A 102 -4.25 -7.15 -5.28
N ILE A 103 -3.94 -6.08 -6.03
CA ILE A 103 -4.54 -4.76 -5.86
C ILE A 103 -5.43 -4.45 -7.05
N ASN A 104 -6.66 -4.03 -6.77
CA ASN A 104 -7.61 -3.51 -7.74
C ASN A 104 -8.08 -2.11 -7.33
N ILE A 105 -8.52 -1.33 -8.31
CA ILE A 105 -9.19 -0.05 -8.10
C ILE A 105 -10.62 -0.24 -8.59
N GLU A 106 -11.57 -0.09 -7.68
CA GLU A 106 -12.99 -0.27 -7.98
C GLU A 106 -13.74 1.02 -7.74
N LYS A 107 -14.87 1.20 -8.45
CA LYS A 107 -15.78 2.30 -8.15
C LYS A 107 -16.40 2.10 -6.77
N GLN A 108 -16.49 3.18 -6.00
CA GLN A 108 -17.10 3.18 -4.67
C GLN A 108 -18.60 2.88 -4.73
#